data_AF-A0A2A9NHQ4-F1
#
_entry.id   AF-A0A2A9NHQ4-F1
#
_cell.length_a   1.000
_cell.length_b   1.000
_cell.length_c   1.000
_cell.angle_alpha   90.00
_cell.angle_beta   90.00
_cell.angle_gamma   90.00
#
_symmetry.space_group_name_H-M   'P 1'
#
loop_
_entity.id
_entity.type
_entity.pdbx_description
1 polymer ?
#
loop_
_entity_poly.entity_id
_entity_poly.type
_entity_poly.pdbx_seq_one_letter_code
_entity_poly.pdbx_strand_id
1 'polypeptide(L)' 'KKHGAALTEQHVNGTVKFGSGSFGITSLMIWGCMTTQGVGYMCRIDGRMDGELYRDILVSRG' A
#
# COMPACT_ATOMS: atom_id res chain seq x y z
N LYS A 1 -15.04 25.73 1.14
CA LYS A 1 -14.68 24.33 1.51
C LYS A 1 -14.76 24.21 3.03
N LYS A 2 -15.72 23.47 3.58
CA LYS A 2 -15.81 23.24 5.05
C LYS A 2 -14.98 22.01 5.40
N HIS A 3 -14.01 22.19 6.31
CA HIS A 3 -13.27 21.08 6.92
C HIS A 3 -14.22 20.26 7.78
N GLY A 4 -14.35 18.95 7.51
CA GLY A 4 -15.10 18.01 8.34
C GLY A 4 -16.33 17.34 7.72
N ALA A 5 -16.56 17.44 6.40
CA ALA A 5 -17.60 16.64 5.75
C ALA A 5 -17.12 15.19 5.53
N ALA A 6 -17.97 14.21 5.86
CA ALA A 6 -17.72 12.81 5.54
C ALA A 6 -17.53 12.64 4.02
N LEU A 7 -16.49 11.91 3.62
CA LEU A 7 -16.20 11.64 2.20
C LEU A 7 -17.37 10.82 1.63
N THR A 8 -18.09 11.36 0.64
CA THR A 8 -19.09 10.58 -0.09
C THR A 8 -18.38 9.54 -0.96
N GLU A 9 -19.02 8.39 -1.22
CA GLU A 9 -18.44 7.28 -2.00
C GLU A 9 -17.92 7.71 -3.38
N GLN A 10 -18.47 8.78 -3.96
CA GLN A 10 -18.00 9.38 -5.22
C GLN A 10 -16.59 10.02 -5.13
N HIS A 11 -16.09 10.31 -3.93
CA HIS A 11 -14.73 10.81 -3.71
C HIS A 11 -13.72 9.70 -3.40
N VAL A 12 -14.17 8.44 -3.32
CA VAL A 12 -13.33 7.30 -2.98
C VAL A 12 -13.20 6.43 -4.22
N ASN A 13 -12.13 6.63 -4.99
CA ASN A 13 -11.74 5.63 -5.99
C ASN A 13 -11.14 4.44 -5.24
N GLY A 14 -11.94 3.40 -5.03
CA GLY A 14 -11.49 2.18 -4.34
C GLY A 14 -10.26 1.60 -5.04
N THR A 15 -9.24 1.24 -4.26
CA THR A 15 -8.07 0.57 -4.82
C THR A 15 -8.47 -0.83 -5.28
N VAL A 16 -8.65 -1.01 -6.59
CA VAL A 16 -8.90 -2.32 -7.20
C VAL A 16 -7.64 -3.18 -7.06
N LYS A 17 -7.72 -4.24 -6.25
CA LYS A 17 -6.65 -5.24 -6.15
C LYS A 17 -6.92 -6.34 -7.18
N PHE A 18 -6.33 -6.21 -8.36
CA PHE A 18 -6.35 -7.28 -9.37
C PHE A 18 -5.52 -8.47 -8.87
N GLY A 19 -6.16 -9.36 -8.12
CA GLY A 19 -5.59 -10.66 -7.73
C GLY A 19 -6.38 -11.77 -8.41
N SER A 20 -6.12 -12.04 -9.68
CA SER A 20 -6.64 -13.25 -10.34
C SER A 20 -5.96 -14.48 -9.74
N GLY A 21 -6.74 -15.45 -9.26
CA GLY A 21 -6.28 -16.58 -8.47
C GLY A 21 -5.52 -17.69 -9.22
N SER A 22 -5.06 -18.65 -8.40
CA SER A 22 -4.62 -20.03 -8.69
C SER A 22 -3.75 -20.30 -9.92
N PHE A 23 -2.54 -20.81 -9.63
CA PHE A 23 -1.52 -21.33 -10.54
C PHE A 23 -0.51 -20.29 -11.08
N GLY A 24 0.53 -20.04 -10.28
CA GLY A 24 1.85 -19.62 -10.79
C GLY A 24 2.22 -18.14 -10.72
N ILE A 25 1.27 -17.21 -10.51
CA ILE A 25 1.60 -15.81 -10.20
C ILE A 25 0.86 -15.39 -8.94
N THR A 26 1.58 -15.41 -7.82
CA THR A 26 1.15 -14.81 -6.55
C THR A 26 1.08 -13.29 -6.73
N SER A 27 0.01 -12.64 -6.29
CA SER A 27 -0.17 -11.17 -6.37
C SER A 27 1.11 -10.40 -6.03
N LEU A 28 1.62 -9.60 -6.97
CA LEU A 28 2.78 -8.73 -6.73
C LEU A 28 2.37 -7.61 -5.78
N MET A 29 2.90 -7.62 -4.57
CA MET A 29 2.74 -6.54 -3.60
C MET A 29 4.04 -5.76 -3.48
N ILE A 30 3.94 -4.44 -3.45
CA ILE A 30 5.06 -3.53 -3.25
C ILE A 30 4.69 -2.57 -2.14
N TRP A 31 5.63 -2.30 -1.24
CA TRP A 31 5.54 -1.22 -0.26
C TRP A 31 6.58 -0.16 -0.59
N GLY A 32 6.23 1.11 -0.48
CA GLY A 32 7.21 2.18 -0.57
C GLY A 32 6.73 3.48 0.06
N CYS A 33 7.67 4.38 0.35
CA CYS A 33 7.39 5.72 0.86
C CYS A 33 7.80 6.79 -0.14
N MET A 34 7.16 7.97 -0.08
CA MET A 34 7.45 9.12 -0.93
C MET A 34 7.31 10.40 -0.10
N THR A 35 8.15 11.40 -0.38
CA THR A 35 8.08 12.74 0.20
C THR A 35 7.99 13.77 -0.92
N THR A 36 7.76 15.03 -0.57
CA THR A 36 7.84 16.15 -1.53
C THR A 36 9.21 16.30 -2.19
N GLN A 37 10.26 15.74 -1.58
CA GLN A 37 11.62 15.74 -2.12
C GLN A 37 11.90 14.54 -3.05
N GLY A 38 10.99 13.58 -3.15
CA GLY A 38 11.13 12.43 -4.05
C GLY A 38 10.69 11.10 -3.44
N VAL A 39 10.96 10.01 -4.18
CA VAL A 39 10.67 8.63 -3.76
C VAL A 39 11.67 8.20 -2.67
N GLY A 40 11.16 7.60 -1.61
CA GLY A 40 11.95 7.01 -0.53
C GLY A 40 12.18 5.51 -0.75
N TYR A 41 12.28 4.76 0.34
CA TYR A 41 12.50 3.32 0.28
C TYR A 41 11.30 2.59 -0.37
N MET A 42 11.60 1.56 -1.17
CA MET A 42 10.61 0.66 -1.75
C MET A 42 11.09 -0.80 -1.65
N CYS A 43 10.18 -1.72 -1.34
CA CYS A 43 10.45 -3.15 -1.30
C CYS A 43 9.29 -3.96 -1.87
N ARG A 44 9.66 -5.11 -2.45
CA ARG A 44 8.69 -6.13 -2.82
C ARG A 44 8.27 -6.91 -1.58
N ILE A 45 6.98 -7.20 -1.50
CA ILE A 45 6.38 -8.03 -0.47
C ILE A 45 6.00 -9.36 -1.13
N ASP A 46 6.61 -10.44 -0.66
CA ASP A 46 6.27 -11.78 -1.10
C ASP A 46 5.06 -12.29 -0.28
N GLY A 47 3.92 -12.46 -0.94
CA GLY A 47 2.68 -12.90 -0.31
C GLY A 47 1.85 -11.74 0.23
N ARG A 48 1.36 -11.85 1.47
CA ARG A 48 0.47 -10.88 2.10
C ARG A 48 1.24 -10.07 3.14
N MET A 49 1.17 -8.75 3.06
CA MET A 49 1.65 -7.89 4.14
C MET A 49 0.82 -8.10 5.41
N ASP A 50 1.48 -8.40 6.51
CA ASP A 50 0.93 -8.39 7.86
C ASP A 50 1.48 -7.21 8.68
N GLY A 51 0.99 -7.06 9.91
CA GLY A 51 1.37 -5.96 10.78
C GLY A 51 2.79 -6.06 11.30
N GLU A 52 3.35 -7.26 11.44
CA GLU A 52 4.73 -7.46 11.89
C GLU A 52 5.71 -7.06 10.80
N LEU A 53 5.50 -7.56 9.58
CA LEU A 53 6.28 -7.19 8.40
C LEU A 53 6.25 -5.69 8.14
N TYR A 54 5.08 -5.06 8.29
CA TYR A 54 4.97 -3.61 8.16
C TYR A 54 5.82 -2.87 9.20
N ARG A 55 5.79 -3.30 10.47
CA ARG A 55 6.60 -2.71 11.53
C ARG A 55 8.09 -2.92 11.29
N ASP A 56 8.48 -4.11 10.85
CA ASP A 56 9.87 -4.43 10.55
C ASP A 56 10.40 -3.56 9.41
N ILE A 57 9.62 -3.34 8.36
CA ILE A 57 9.98 -2.42 7.27
C ILE A 57 10.21 -1.00 7.80
N LEU A 58 9.33 -0.52 8.69
CA LEU A 58 9.46 0.81 9.30
C LEU A 58 10.66 0.92 10.24
N VAL A 59 10.96 -0.11 11.04
CA VAL A 59 12.08 -0.08 12.00
C VAL A 59 13.42 -0.27 11.28
N SER A 60 13.45 -1.11 10.25
CA SER A 60 14.68 -1.37 9.52
C SER A 60 15.16 -0.15 8.72
N ARG A 61 14.25 0.78 8.33
CA ARG A 61 14.54 1.82 7.33
C ARG A 61 13.87 3.19 7.56
N GLY A 62 13.19 3.39 8.68
CA GLY A 62 12.73 4.71 9.16
C GLY A 62 13.81 5.41 9.97
#